data_AF-A0A1R4GWU5-F1
#
_entry.id   AF-A0A1R4GWU5-F1
#
_cell.length_a   1.000
_cell.length_b   1.000
_cell.length_c   1.000
_cell.angle_alpha   90.00
_cell.angle_beta   90.00
_cell.angle_gamma   90.00
#
_symmetry.space_group_name_H-M   'P 1'
#
loop_
_entity.id
_entity.type
_entity.pdbx_description
1 polymer ?
#
loop_
_entity_poly.entity_id
_entity_poly.type
_entity_poly.pdbx_seq_one_letter_code
_entity_poly.pdbx_strand_id
1 'polypeptide(L)'
;METTPAAPMAETTLDRRRLLAVVAVAAASLLGGAGTLLTPEAAVAASTKIKTTANLNVRARAAAAGAKLGTLAKGTTVTSTGRASNGWYRISYRGKTGYVSHRYVKVLPAAKRATPPKVTKISARVKTLAALNVRSSASSHGKHLGTLTKNAKFTATGVAANGWYRLSYRGRTGYVSHRYLTADLSSDPAYTSTRNGLPTSARYYFSTNGSDVAHLANGALMIGDLPAGTVAWRDVRWEKKHATPKGWYCVRTAGATGWVRASTLRRSQPRTSTWPGRTTAAQIRKMANGRLPSANLVAISWDPGRNLIAGPALSDLTQLNAAFKKKFGRNLQIDLTYRTRGTQEYLYRELGPMIAAKPGTSNHGWGLAIDFPETRDYGFGGTYYLWLKAHSKSHGWVHHKIYEQGSRYAEAWHFEYIR
;
A
#
# COMPACT_ATOMS: atom_id res chain seq x y z
N MET A 1 -27.98 6.11 41.13
CA MET A 1 -27.93 7.34 40.33
C MET A 1 -26.49 7.85 40.43
N GLU A 2 -25.67 8.00 39.40
CA GLU A 2 -25.77 7.90 37.95
C GLU A 2 -24.53 7.14 37.45
N THR A 3 -24.72 6.19 36.55
CA THR A 3 -23.63 5.51 35.85
C THR A 3 -23.15 6.39 34.70
N THR A 4 -21.96 6.98 34.82
CA THR A 4 -21.32 7.70 33.72
C THR A 4 -20.93 6.67 32.64
N PRO A 5 -21.36 6.82 31.38
CA PRO A 5 -20.96 5.90 30.32
C PRO A 5 -19.47 6.08 30.02
N ALA A 6 -18.74 4.97 30.01
CA ALA A 6 -17.35 4.95 29.56
C ALA A 6 -17.30 5.46 28.11
N ALA A 7 -16.51 6.52 27.89
CA ALA A 7 -16.26 7.05 26.57
C ALA A 7 -15.68 5.95 25.65
N PRO A 8 -16.07 5.88 24.36
CA PRO A 8 -15.45 4.95 23.43
C PRO A 8 -14.01 5.38 23.18
N MET A 9 -13.06 4.56 23.63
CA MET A 9 -11.63 4.78 23.42
C MET A 9 -11.27 4.57 21.95
N ALA A 10 -11.09 5.69 21.23
CA ALA A 10 -10.24 5.74 20.05
C ALA A 10 -8.79 5.94 20.53
N GLU A 11 -7.98 4.89 20.49
CA GLU A 11 -6.56 4.93 20.10
C GLU A 11 -5.98 3.51 20.16
N THR A 12 -6.16 2.79 19.06
CA THR A 12 -5.36 1.61 18.74
C THR A 12 -3.92 2.06 18.54
N THR A 13 -3.02 1.69 19.44
CA THR A 13 -1.57 1.89 19.28
C THR A 13 -0.98 0.88 18.29
N LEU A 14 -1.48 0.86 17.06
CA LEU A 14 -0.58 0.83 15.91
C LEU A 14 -0.25 2.29 15.66
N ASP A 15 1.02 2.66 15.83
CA ASP A 15 1.54 3.99 15.54
C ASP A 15 0.90 4.51 14.23
N ARG A 16 0.09 5.58 14.33
CA ARG A 16 -0.60 6.25 13.22
C ARG A 16 0.40 7.00 12.33
N ARG A 17 1.48 6.32 11.95
CA ARG A 17 2.45 6.76 10.97
C ARG A 17 2.58 5.64 9.94
N ARG A 18 1.91 5.88 8.81
CA ARG A 18 1.94 5.13 7.54
C ARG A 18 0.84 4.08 7.40
N LEU A 19 -0.32 4.52 6.94
CA LEU A 19 -1.23 3.71 6.12
C LEU A 19 -2.18 4.65 5.38
N LEU A 20 -1.73 5.16 4.24
CA LEU A 20 -2.60 5.81 3.26
C LEU A 20 -2.14 5.37 1.87
N ALA A 21 -2.81 4.36 1.32
CA ALA A 21 -3.45 4.43 0.01
C ALA A 21 -3.68 3.05 -0.62
N VAL A 22 -4.90 2.51 -0.54
CA VAL A 22 -5.53 1.81 -1.69
C VAL A 22 -7.04 2.07 -1.64
N VAL A 23 -7.56 2.78 -2.64
CA VAL A 23 -9.01 2.85 -2.93
C VAL A 23 -9.30 1.79 -4.00
N ALA A 24 -10.34 1.00 -3.75
CA ALA A 24 -10.86 -0.06 -4.60
C ALA A 24 -11.50 0.49 -5.89
N VAL A 25 -11.39 -0.29 -6.98
CA VAL A 25 -12.46 -0.41 -7.99
C VAL A 25 -12.55 -1.90 -8.36
N ALA A 26 -13.73 -2.47 -8.17
CA ALA A 26 -14.07 -3.84 -8.50
C ALA A 26 -14.13 -4.06 -10.01
N ALA A 27 -13.70 -5.24 -10.47
CA ALA A 27 -13.96 -5.75 -11.81
C ALA A 27 -14.94 -6.92 -11.68
N ALA A 28 -16.09 -6.81 -12.35
CA ALA A 28 -16.97 -7.92 -12.65
C ALA A 28 -16.92 -8.14 -14.17
N SER A 29 -16.57 -9.36 -14.57
CA SER A 29 -16.72 -9.87 -15.93
C SER A 29 -17.92 -10.82 -15.93
N LEU A 30 -18.79 -10.75 -16.94
CA LEU A 30 -19.58 -11.88 -17.44
C LEU A 30 -20.06 -11.61 -18.88
N LEU A 31 -19.51 -12.42 -19.79
CA LEU A 31 -20.02 -13.03 -21.04
C LEU A 31 -21.18 -12.38 -21.86
N GLY A 32 -20.86 -12.13 -23.14
CA GLY A 32 -21.51 -12.82 -24.29
C GLY A 32 -22.76 -12.19 -24.94
N GLY A 33 -22.68 -11.92 -26.24
CA GLY A 33 -23.87 -11.86 -27.11
C GLY A 33 -23.86 -10.82 -28.24
N ALA A 34 -23.55 -11.28 -29.45
CA ALA A 34 -24.03 -10.86 -30.77
C ALA A 34 -24.30 -9.36 -31.10
N GLY A 35 -23.50 -8.85 -32.04
CA GLY A 35 -24.02 -8.28 -33.28
C GLY A 35 -24.85 -7.01 -33.22
N THR A 36 -24.20 -5.86 -33.13
CA THR A 36 -24.61 -4.68 -33.92
C THR A 36 -23.34 -3.93 -34.31
N LEU A 37 -23.13 -3.74 -35.61
CA LEU A 37 -22.03 -2.95 -36.17
C LEU A 37 -22.22 -1.49 -35.73
N LEU A 38 -21.69 -1.17 -34.54
CA LEU A 38 -21.46 0.21 -34.14
C LEU A 38 -20.33 0.73 -35.01
N THR A 39 -20.71 1.64 -35.90
CA THR A 39 -19.81 2.54 -36.62
C THR A 39 -18.66 2.98 -35.70
N PRO A 40 -17.39 2.96 -36.14
CA PRO A 40 -16.30 3.40 -35.30
C PRO A 40 -16.60 4.81 -34.80
N GLU A 41 -16.60 4.95 -33.47
CA GLU A 41 -16.70 6.20 -32.75
C GLU A 41 -15.76 7.20 -33.42
N ALA A 42 -16.36 8.16 -34.11
CA ALA A 42 -15.65 9.17 -34.87
C ALA A 42 -14.64 9.83 -33.92
N ALA A 43 -13.35 9.64 -34.23
CA ALA A 43 -12.27 10.37 -33.59
C ALA A 43 -12.70 11.83 -33.44
N VAL A 44 -12.69 12.33 -32.19
CA VAL A 44 -13.04 13.72 -31.88
C VAL A 44 -12.20 14.62 -32.77
N ALA A 45 -12.79 15.09 -33.87
CA ALA A 45 -12.11 15.96 -34.81
C ALA A 45 -11.62 17.16 -34.01
N ALA A 46 -10.31 17.45 -34.11
CA ALA A 46 -9.66 18.50 -33.35
C ALA A 46 -10.49 19.80 -33.47
N SER A 47 -11.07 20.20 -32.34
CA SER A 47 -11.96 21.35 -32.32
C SER A 47 -11.14 22.60 -32.65
N THR A 48 -11.51 23.31 -33.72
CA THR A 48 -10.74 24.45 -34.22
C THR A 48 -11.33 25.75 -33.69
N LYS A 49 -10.54 26.58 -33.00
CA LYS A 49 -11.01 27.91 -32.59
C LYS A 49 -11.03 28.85 -33.81
N ILE A 50 -12.14 29.53 -34.03
CA ILE A 50 -12.32 30.52 -35.09
C ILE A 50 -12.77 31.85 -34.49
N LYS A 51 -12.26 32.96 -35.01
CA LYS A 51 -12.62 34.32 -34.56
C LYS A 51 -13.32 35.08 -35.69
N THR A 52 -14.50 35.64 -35.44
CA THR A 52 -15.24 36.41 -36.46
C THR A 52 -14.50 37.71 -36.83
N THR A 53 -14.44 38.02 -38.12
CA THR A 53 -13.82 39.26 -38.64
C THR A 53 -14.85 40.38 -38.88
N ALA A 54 -16.14 40.04 -38.86
CA ALA A 54 -17.29 40.94 -38.97
C ALA A 54 -18.49 40.39 -38.17
N ASN A 55 -19.58 41.16 -38.08
CA ASN A 55 -20.85 40.63 -37.59
C ASN A 55 -21.32 39.51 -38.53
N LEU A 56 -21.43 38.29 -38.02
CA LEU A 56 -21.54 37.07 -38.82
C LEU A 56 -22.81 36.29 -38.49
N ASN A 57 -23.67 36.10 -39.49
CA ASN A 57 -24.88 35.28 -39.32
C ASN A 57 -24.53 33.80 -39.08
N VAL A 58 -25.20 33.21 -38.09
CA VAL A 58 -25.25 31.77 -37.87
C VAL A 58 -26.44 31.22 -38.65
N ARG A 59 -26.22 30.21 -39.49
CA ARG A 59 -27.25 29.64 -40.37
C ARG A 59 -27.53 28.17 -40.04
N ALA A 60 -28.74 27.72 -40.33
CA ALA A 60 -29.18 26.34 -40.09
C ALA A 60 -28.53 25.30 -41.01
N ARG A 61 -28.09 25.73 -42.21
CA ARG A 61 -27.36 24.91 -43.19
C ARG A 61 -26.08 25.60 -43.63
N ALA A 62 -25.13 24.83 -44.15
CA ALA A 62 -23.88 25.29 -44.73
C ALA A 62 -24.08 26.02 -46.08
N ALA A 63 -24.95 27.02 -46.13
CA ALA A 63 -25.26 27.78 -47.34
C ALA A 63 -25.79 29.18 -47.00
N ALA A 64 -25.55 30.16 -47.88
CA ALA A 64 -26.03 31.53 -47.69
C ALA A 64 -27.56 31.61 -47.67
N ALA A 65 -28.26 30.74 -48.39
CA ALA A 65 -29.71 30.62 -48.37
C ALA A 65 -30.25 29.91 -47.10
N GLY A 66 -29.39 29.48 -46.17
CA GLY A 66 -29.83 28.86 -44.91
C GLY A 66 -30.54 29.82 -43.98
N ALA A 67 -31.60 29.35 -43.32
CA ALA A 67 -32.34 30.11 -42.31
C ALA A 67 -31.38 30.68 -41.25
N LYS A 68 -31.56 31.96 -40.92
CA LYS A 68 -30.73 32.66 -39.93
C LYS A 68 -31.17 32.23 -38.52
N LEU A 69 -30.25 31.57 -37.80
CA LEU A 69 -30.44 31.17 -36.41
C LEU A 69 -30.04 32.27 -35.42
N GLY A 70 -29.19 33.20 -35.85
CA GLY A 70 -28.69 34.30 -35.03
C GLY A 70 -27.50 35.01 -35.68
N THR A 71 -26.80 35.81 -34.90
CA THR A 71 -25.61 36.55 -35.32
C THR A 71 -24.53 36.47 -34.23
N LEU A 72 -23.27 36.34 -34.63
CA LEU A 72 -22.10 36.50 -33.80
C LEU A 72 -21.51 37.89 -34.06
N ALA A 73 -21.21 38.65 -33.00
CA ALA A 73 -20.57 39.95 -33.14
C ALA A 73 -19.15 39.81 -33.72
N LYS A 74 -18.62 40.84 -34.38
CA LYS A 74 -17.20 40.93 -34.80
C LYS A 74 -16.28 40.67 -33.60
N GLY A 75 -15.25 39.84 -33.79
CA GLY A 75 -14.27 39.48 -32.77
C GLY A 75 -14.67 38.33 -31.84
N THR A 76 -15.89 37.79 -31.96
CA THR A 76 -16.35 36.62 -31.19
C THR A 76 -15.48 35.40 -31.54
N THR A 77 -14.96 34.73 -30.52
CA THR A 77 -14.24 33.45 -30.68
C THR A 77 -15.15 32.29 -30.35
N VAL A 78 -15.29 31.34 -31.29
CA VAL A 78 -16.11 30.14 -31.12
C VAL A 78 -15.31 28.89 -31.48
N THR A 79 -15.69 27.76 -30.90
CA THR A 79 -15.11 26.46 -31.21
C THR A 79 -15.88 25.82 -32.35
N SER A 80 -15.20 25.56 -33.46
CA SER A 80 -15.72 24.76 -34.57
C SER A 80 -15.58 23.27 -34.28
N THR A 81 -16.66 22.54 -34.54
CA THR A 81 -16.78 21.08 -34.42
C THR A 81 -16.61 20.36 -35.76
N GLY A 82 -16.39 21.10 -36.85
CA GLY A 82 -16.20 20.54 -38.19
C GLY A 82 -16.22 21.61 -39.29
N ARG A 83 -15.75 21.26 -40.49
CA ARG A 83 -15.77 22.15 -41.67
C ARG A 83 -16.41 21.40 -42.83
N ALA A 84 -17.46 21.95 -43.42
CA ALA A 84 -18.06 21.44 -44.64
C ALA A 84 -17.12 21.67 -45.83
N SER A 85 -17.20 20.82 -46.86
CA SER A 85 -16.38 20.89 -48.08
C SER A 85 -16.47 22.25 -48.79
N ASN A 86 -17.62 22.90 -48.72
CA ASN A 86 -17.87 24.24 -49.25
C ASN A 86 -17.40 25.40 -48.32
N GLY A 87 -16.60 25.09 -47.30
CA GLY A 87 -15.95 26.07 -46.45
C GLY A 87 -16.85 26.68 -45.36
N TRP A 88 -17.95 26.05 -44.96
CA TRP A 88 -18.70 26.49 -43.77
C TRP A 88 -18.19 25.79 -42.52
N TYR A 89 -18.06 26.52 -41.41
CA TYR A 89 -17.69 25.96 -40.11
C TYR A 89 -18.93 25.59 -39.30
N ARG A 90 -18.97 24.35 -38.79
CA ARG A 90 -20.04 23.83 -37.93
C ARG A 90 -19.75 24.20 -36.48
N ILE A 91 -20.67 24.91 -35.85
CA ILE A 91 -20.59 25.35 -34.44
C ILE A 91 -21.81 24.86 -33.66
N SER A 92 -21.68 24.77 -32.33
CA SER A 92 -22.84 24.73 -31.45
C SER A 92 -23.27 26.16 -31.14
N TYR A 93 -24.54 26.48 -31.40
CA TYR A 93 -25.12 27.80 -31.14
C TYR A 93 -26.46 27.63 -30.42
N ARG A 94 -26.52 28.08 -29.16
CA ARG A 94 -27.71 27.95 -28.30
C ARG A 94 -28.28 26.52 -28.25
N GLY A 95 -27.39 25.53 -28.12
CA GLY A 95 -27.76 24.11 -28.06
C GLY A 95 -28.12 23.46 -29.40
N LYS A 96 -28.14 24.20 -30.52
CA LYS A 96 -28.41 23.68 -31.87
C LYS A 96 -27.14 23.68 -32.73
N THR A 97 -27.11 22.82 -33.74
CA THR A 97 -26.07 22.88 -34.78
C THR A 97 -26.31 24.11 -35.66
N GLY A 98 -25.28 24.95 -35.80
CA GLY A 98 -25.27 26.11 -36.68
C GLY A 98 -24.02 26.16 -37.55
N TYR A 99 -24.09 26.94 -38.63
CA TYR A 99 -23.02 27.08 -39.61
C TYR A 99 -22.65 28.55 -39.81
N VAL A 100 -21.35 28.82 -39.85
CA VAL A 100 -20.79 30.16 -40.14
C VAL A 100 -19.82 30.10 -41.31
N SER A 101 -19.83 31.12 -42.17
CA SER A 101 -19.03 31.12 -43.41
C SER A 101 -17.54 31.36 -43.11
N HIS A 102 -16.65 30.60 -43.77
CA HIS A 102 -15.21 30.83 -43.68
C HIS A 102 -14.78 32.25 -44.06
N ARG A 103 -15.52 32.92 -44.95
CA ARG A 103 -15.17 34.26 -45.46
C ARG A 103 -15.09 35.32 -44.36
N TYR A 104 -15.75 35.08 -43.23
CA TYR A 104 -15.88 36.05 -42.14
C TYR A 104 -15.27 35.54 -40.83
N VAL A 105 -14.36 34.57 -40.90
CA VAL A 105 -13.66 34.06 -39.73
C VAL A 105 -12.17 33.89 -40.00
N LYS A 106 -11.35 34.16 -38.98
CA LYS A 106 -9.94 33.81 -38.92
C LYS A 106 -9.79 32.56 -38.07
N VAL A 107 -9.19 31.51 -38.63
CA VAL A 107 -8.80 30.33 -37.84
C VAL A 107 -7.68 30.75 -36.89
N LEU A 108 -7.88 30.49 -35.60
CA LEU A 108 -6.83 30.72 -34.60
C LEU A 108 -5.91 29.50 -34.59
N PRO A 109 -4.58 29.70 -34.55
CA PRO A 109 -3.64 28.61 -34.39
C PRO A 109 -4.03 27.76 -33.17
N ALA A 110 -4.00 26.43 -33.32
CA ALA A 110 -4.12 25.55 -32.17
C ALA A 110 -2.98 25.90 -31.21
N ALA A 111 -3.30 26.09 -29.92
CA ALA A 111 -2.27 26.26 -28.91
C ALA A 111 -1.29 25.08 -29.04
N LYS A 112 0.00 25.37 -29.28
CA LYS A 112 1.02 24.32 -29.38
C LYS A 112 0.94 23.49 -28.10
N ARG A 113 0.57 22.22 -28.22
CA ARG A 113 0.53 21.29 -27.10
C ARG A 113 1.98 21.18 -26.59
N ALA A 114 2.25 21.68 -25.39
CA ALA A 114 3.58 21.60 -24.80
C ALA A 114 4.05 20.15 -24.85
N THR A 115 5.22 19.93 -25.44
CA THR A 115 5.83 18.60 -25.46
C THR A 115 6.12 18.19 -24.01
N PRO A 116 5.78 16.95 -23.61
CA PRO A 116 6.11 16.48 -22.27
C PRO A 116 7.62 16.57 -22.06
N PRO A 117 8.10 17.12 -20.93
CA PRO A 117 9.52 17.18 -20.66
C PRO A 117 10.11 15.76 -20.56
N LYS A 118 11.33 15.59 -21.07
CA LYS A 118 12.09 14.33 -20.94
C LYS A 118 12.25 13.99 -19.46
N VAL A 119 12.03 12.73 -19.09
CA VAL A 119 12.13 12.26 -17.69
C VAL A 119 13.27 11.25 -17.55
N THR A 120 14.28 11.62 -16.79
CA THR A 120 15.38 10.74 -16.39
C THR A 120 14.88 9.82 -15.27
N LYS A 121 15.13 8.51 -15.36
CA LYS A 121 14.80 7.57 -14.27
C LYS A 121 15.81 7.73 -13.14
N ILE A 122 15.33 7.84 -11.92
CA ILE A 122 16.16 7.89 -10.71
C ILE A 122 15.51 7.05 -9.61
N SER A 123 16.22 6.82 -8.52
CA SER A 123 15.65 6.36 -7.25
C SER A 123 16.21 7.25 -6.14
N ALA A 124 15.44 8.24 -5.70
CA ALA A 124 15.86 9.14 -4.62
C ALA A 124 14.75 9.29 -3.59
N ARG A 125 15.09 9.11 -2.31
CA ARG A 125 14.16 9.44 -1.23
C ARG A 125 14.14 10.93 -1.00
N VAL A 126 12.92 11.46 -0.96
CA VAL A 126 12.67 12.87 -0.75
C VAL A 126 11.60 13.05 0.30
N LYS A 127 11.71 14.15 1.04
CA LYS A 127 10.76 14.59 2.05
C LYS A 127 10.12 15.89 1.59
N THR A 128 8.81 15.99 1.73
CA THR A 128 8.09 17.24 1.47
C THR A 128 8.37 18.27 2.56
N LEU A 129 8.62 19.51 2.16
CA LEU A 129 8.81 20.65 3.07
C LEU A 129 7.47 21.27 3.52
N ALA A 130 6.40 21.02 2.77
CA ALA A 130 5.03 21.49 3.00
C ALA A 130 4.02 20.49 2.44
N ALA A 131 2.72 20.75 2.64
CA ALA A 131 1.69 20.02 1.91
C ALA A 131 1.85 20.27 0.40
N LEU A 132 1.90 19.20 -0.41
CA LEU A 132 2.32 19.28 -1.81
C LEU A 132 1.35 18.54 -2.74
N ASN A 133 0.81 19.25 -3.73
CA ASN A 133 -0.10 18.69 -4.72
C ASN A 133 0.63 17.72 -5.66
N VAL A 134 0.01 16.54 -5.87
CA VAL A 134 0.41 15.56 -6.86
C VAL A 134 -0.39 15.79 -8.13
N ARG A 135 0.31 15.87 -9.27
CA ARG A 135 -0.27 16.21 -10.57
C ARG A 135 -0.10 15.09 -11.57
N SER A 136 -1.00 15.00 -12.54
CA SER A 136 -0.97 13.97 -13.59
C SER A 136 0.14 14.17 -14.65
N SER A 137 0.78 15.34 -14.67
CA SER A 137 1.89 15.66 -15.56
C SER A 137 2.90 16.58 -14.85
N ALA A 138 4.12 16.68 -15.40
CA ALA A 138 5.19 17.56 -14.93
C ALA A 138 4.90 19.05 -15.18
N SER A 139 3.74 19.53 -14.71
CA SER A 139 3.23 20.88 -14.94
C SER A 139 2.20 21.25 -13.88
N SER A 140 2.12 22.54 -13.52
CA SER A 140 1.08 23.11 -12.66
C SER A 140 -0.32 23.09 -13.29
N HIS A 141 -0.45 22.75 -14.56
CA HIS A 141 -1.73 22.58 -15.25
C HIS A 141 -2.16 21.10 -15.35
N GLY A 142 -1.31 20.16 -14.88
CA GLY A 142 -1.69 18.76 -14.78
C GLY A 142 -2.86 18.59 -13.81
N LYS A 143 -3.74 17.62 -14.10
CA LYS A 143 -4.91 17.31 -13.26
C LYS A 143 -4.43 17.00 -11.84
N HIS A 144 -5.13 17.54 -10.85
CA HIS A 144 -4.89 17.23 -9.44
C HIS A 144 -5.24 15.76 -9.19
N LEU A 145 -4.29 15.00 -8.66
CA LEU A 145 -4.47 13.59 -8.31
C LEU A 145 -4.64 13.40 -6.79
N GLY A 146 -4.19 14.38 -6.01
CA GLY A 146 -4.19 14.36 -4.55
C GLY A 146 -3.10 15.25 -3.97
N THR A 147 -2.87 15.09 -2.67
CA THR A 147 -1.91 15.91 -1.91
C THR A 147 -1.07 15.00 -1.01
N LEU A 148 0.21 15.32 -0.87
CA LEU A 148 1.13 14.78 0.13
C LEU A 148 1.17 15.74 1.33
N THR A 149 1.16 15.23 2.55
CA THR A 149 1.25 16.06 3.77
C THR A 149 2.65 16.65 3.94
N LYS A 150 2.83 17.66 4.80
CA LYS A 150 4.16 18.14 5.22
C LYS A 150 4.95 16.98 5.85
N ASN A 151 6.26 16.90 5.58
CA ASN A 151 7.15 15.83 6.00
C ASN A 151 6.81 14.43 5.44
N ALA A 152 5.90 14.33 4.47
CA ALA A 152 5.67 13.09 3.75
C ALA A 152 6.97 12.65 3.07
N LYS A 153 7.33 11.38 3.27
CA LYS A 153 8.52 10.76 2.69
C LYS A 153 8.09 9.83 1.57
N PHE A 154 8.74 9.90 0.42
CA PHE A 154 8.49 9.00 -0.70
C PHE A 154 9.75 8.79 -1.54
N THR A 155 9.74 7.74 -2.36
CA THR A 155 10.80 7.49 -3.35
C THR A 155 10.38 8.10 -4.67
N ALA A 156 11.14 9.10 -5.12
CA ALA A 156 11.02 9.62 -6.47
C ALA A 156 11.63 8.64 -7.47
N THR A 157 10.88 8.32 -8.50
CA THR A 157 11.25 7.34 -9.54
C THR A 157 11.83 8.00 -10.79
N GLY A 158 11.78 9.33 -10.89
CA GLY A 158 12.33 10.07 -12.02
C GLY A 158 12.34 11.58 -11.81
N VAL A 159 13.11 12.30 -12.63
CA VAL A 159 13.15 13.77 -12.66
C VAL A 159 12.92 14.23 -14.09
N ALA A 160 11.89 15.04 -14.29
CA ALA A 160 11.65 15.73 -15.54
C ALA A 160 12.64 16.88 -15.69
N ALA A 161 13.07 17.18 -16.92
CA ALA A 161 14.04 18.24 -17.22
C ALA A 161 13.65 19.63 -16.64
N ASN A 162 12.36 19.86 -16.40
CA ASN A 162 11.83 21.08 -15.79
C ASN A 162 11.68 21.02 -14.26
N GLY A 163 12.37 20.08 -13.59
CA GLY A 163 12.43 19.99 -12.13
C GLY A 163 11.20 19.35 -11.47
N TRP A 164 10.38 18.58 -12.20
CA TRP A 164 9.31 17.81 -11.58
C TRP A 164 9.76 16.39 -11.25
N TYR A 165 9.52 15.97 -10.02
CA TYR A 165 9.86 14.64 -9.54
C TYR A 165 8.67 13.71 -9.80
N ARG A 166 8.93 12.60 -10.48
CA ARG A 166 7.97 11.54 -10.75
C ARG A 166 7.89 10.61 -9.55
N LEU A 167 6.68 10.21 -9.18
CA LEU A 167 6.41 9.22 -8.14
C LEU A 167 5.25 8.31 -8.57
N SER A 168 5.15 7.13 -7.93
CA SER A 168 3.89 6.37 -7.93
C SER A 168 3.00 6.95 -6.84
N TYR A 169 1.78 7.35 -7.20
CA TYR A 169 0.79 7.88 -6.28
C TYR A 169 -0.54 7.17 -6.51
N ARG A 170 -0.99 6.40 -5.51
CA ARG A 170 -2.24 5.61 -5.58
C ARG A 170 -2.32 4.72 -6.84
N GLY A 171 -1.20 4.06 -7.16
CA GLY A 171 -1.08 3.17 -8.34
C GLY A 171 -0.98 3.89 -9.69
N ARG A 172 -0.92 5.23 -9.72
CA ARG A 172 -0.80 6.03 -10.94
C ARG A 172 0.52 6.80 -10.96
N THR A 173 1.00 7.14 -12.15
CA THR A 173 2.14 8.07 -12.29
C THR A 173 1.72 9.48 -11.89
N GLY A 174 2.37 10.02 -10.87
CA GLY A 174 2.22 11.38 -10.41
C GLY A 174 3.50 12.20 -10.56
N TYR A 175 3.36 13.52 -10.49
CA TYR A 175 4.46 14.47 -10.51
C TYR A 175 4.29 15.51 -9.40
N VAL A 176 5.39 15.86 -8.75
CA VAL A 176 5.47 16.91 -7.72
C VAL A 176 6.65 17.84 -7.99
N SER A 177 6.57 19.10 -7.59
CA SER A 177 7.62 20.08 -7.87
C SER A 177 8.81 19.93 -6.92
N HIS A 178 10.04 19.95 -7.45
CA HIS A 178 11.27 19.92 -6.64
C HIS A 178 11.36 21.02 -5.58
N ARG A 179 10.71 22.17 -5.81
CA ARG A 179 10.76 23.35 -4.93
C ARG A 179 10.30 23.08 -3.50
N TYR A 180 9.53 22.02 -3.30
CA TYR A 180 8.97 21.63 -2.00
C TYR A 180 9.53 20.30 -1.51
N LEU A 181 10.69 19.89 -2.02
CA LEU A 181 11.34 18.64 -1.69
C LEU A 181 12.74 18.91 -1.12
N THR A 182 13.15 18.07 -0.19
CA THR A 182 14.54 17.93 0.23
C THR A 182 14.92 16.46 0.21
N ALA A 183 16.21 16.15 0.09
CA ALA A 183 16.70 14.78 0.23
C ALA A 183 16.36 14.24 1.63
N ASP A 184 15.77 13.05 1.69
CA ASP A 184 15.52 12.35 2.95
C ASP A 184 16.76 11.51 3.29
N LEU A 185 17.76 12.17 3.89
CA LEU A 185 19.02 11.56 4.31
C LEU A 185 18.91 10.80 5.64
N SER A 186 17.72 10.74 6.25
CA SER A 186 17.56 9.99 7.50
C SER A 186 17.82 8.51 7.26
N SER A 187 18.71 7.92 8.05
CA SER A 187 18.64 6.48 8.30
C SER A 187 17.30 6.16 8.97
N ASP A 188 16.75 4.99 8.67
CA ASP A 188 15.68 4.50 9.53
C ASP A 188 16.26 4.25 10.93
N PRO A 189 15.48 4.50 11.99
CA PRO A 189 15.89 4.11 13.33
C PRO A 189 16.26 2.62 13.30
N ALA A 190 17.27 2.23 14.10
CA ALA A 190 17.65 0.83 14.20
C ALA A 190 16.41 0.00 14.50
N TYR A 191 16.04 -0.91 13.59
CA TYR A 191 14.91 -1.79 13.84
C TYR A 191 15.17 -2.57 15.13
N THR A 192 14.31 -2.37 16.11
CA THR A 192 14.29 -3.15 17.33
C THR A 192 13.28 -4.26 17.12
N SER A 193 13.73 -5.53 17.17
CA SER A 193 12.84 -6.71 17.10
C SER A 193 11.82 -6.78 18.24
N THR A 194 11.91 -5.86 19.20
CA THR A 194 10.80 -5.52 20.07
C THR A 194 9.86 -4.56 19.33
N ARG A 195 9.15 -5.04 18.31
CA ARG A 195 8.03 -4.37 17.58
C ARG A 195 7.07 -3.59 18.49
N ASN A 196 7.12 -3.89 19.78
CA ASN A 196 6.38 -3.28 20.86
C ASN A 196 7.01 -2.05 21.52
N GLY A 197 8.17 -1.56 21.09
CA GLY A 197 8.82 -0.36 21.67
C GLY A 197 9.18 -0.51 23.15
N LEU A 198 9.29 -1.76 23.61
CA LEU A 198 9.56 -2.14 25.00
C LEU A 198 10.92 -2.83 25.10
N PRO A 199 11.62 -2.70 26.23
CA PRO A 199 12.93 -3.34 26.43
C PRO A 199 12.81 -4.86 26.48
N THR A 200 13.92 -5.57 26.25
CA THR A 200 13.98 -7.04 26.37
C THR A 200 13.64 -7.54 27.78
N SER A 201 13.82 -6.71 28.81
CA SER A 201 13.40 -7.00 30.19
C SER A 201 11.87 -7.07 30.36
N ALA A 202 11.10 -6.51 29.42
CA ALA A 202 9.65 -6.62 29.39
C ALA A 202 9.15 -7.91 28.71
N ARG A 203 10.06 -8.73 28.16
CA ARG A 203 9.70 -9.91 27.37
C ARG A 203 9.26 -11.08 28.25
N TYR A 204 8.19 -11.71 27.82
CA TYR A 204 7.60 -12.94 28.33
C TYR A 204 7.24 -13.85 27.15
N TYR A 205 6.93 -15.10 27.48
CA TYR A 205 6.40 -16.09 26.56
C TYR A 205 5.19 -16.77 27.18
N PHE A 206 4.20 -17.09 26.35
CA PHE A 206 3.08 -17.91 26.80
C PHE A 206 3.56 -19.29 27.24
N SER A 207 3.10 -19.75 28.41
CA SER A 207 3.47 -21.02 29.03
C SER A 207 2.65 -22.20 28.53
N THR A 208 1.42 -21.96 28.08
CA THR A 208 0.47 -22.98 27.65
C THR A 208 -0.03 -22.72 26.23
N ASN A 209 -0.44 -23.80 25.54
CA ASN A 209 -1.12 -23.69 24.25
C ASN A 209 -2.56 -23.21 24.46
N GLY A 210 -3.17 -22.63 23.43
CA GLY A 210 -4.53 -22.11 23.53
C GLY A 210 -4.63 -20.84 24.37
N SER A 211 -3.53 -20.08 24.52
CA SER A 211 -3.55 -18.85 25.30
C SER A 211 -4.27 -17.73 24.55
N ASP A 212 -4.90 -16.85 25.31
CA ASP A 212 -5.79 -15.80 24.81
C ASP A 212 -5.33 -14.41 25.26
N VAL A 213 -5.63 -13.38 24.46
CA VAL A 213 -5.48 -11.97 24.81
C VAL A 213 -6.83 -11.29 24.70
N ALA A 214 -7.28 -10.68 25.81
CA ALA A 214 -8.57 -10.02 25.92
C ALA A 214 -8.44 -8.50 25.83
N HIS A 215 -9.49 -7.83 25.35
CA HIS A 215 -9.53 -6.36 25.24
C HIS A 215 -9.45 -5.67 26.61
N LEU A 216 -10.18 -6.23 27.58
CA LEU A 216 -10.13 -5.88 29.01
C LEU A 216 -9.89 -7.16 29.80
N ALA A 217 -9.43 -7.04 31.05
CA ALA A 217 -9.39 -8.18 31.95
C ALA A 217 -10.79 -8.80 32.08
N ASN A 218 -10.93 -10.10 31.82
CA ASN A 218 -12.20 -10.83 31.71
C ASN A 218 -13.17 -10.31 30.62
N GLY A 219 -12.70 -9.47 29.70
CA GLY A 219 -13.51 -8.93 28.61
C GLY A 219 -13.49 -9.82 27.36
N ALA A 220 -14.05 -9.29 26.27
CA ALA A 220 -14.08 -9.98 24.98
C ALA A 220 -12.66 -10.34 24.49
N LEU A 221 -12.55 -11.55 23.93
CA LEU A 221 -11.34 -12.04 23.29
C LEU A 221 -10.98 -11.19 22.07
N MET A 222 -9.72 -10.75 21.98
CA MET A 222 -9.19 -10.10 20.79
C MET A 222 -8.51 -11.08 19.87
N ILE A 223 -7.51 -11.79 20.40
CA ILE A 223 -6.78 -12.85 19.71
C ILE A 223 -6.73 -14.07 20.60
N GLY A 224 -6.86 -15.25 20.01
CA GLY A 224 -6.81 -16.51 20.73
C GLY A 224 -5.98 -17.58 20.03
N ASP A 225 -5.98 -18.75 20.67
CA ASP A 225 -5.26 -19.95 20.23
C ASP A 225 -3.75 -19.71 20.08
N LEU A 226 -3.17 -18.89 20.98
CA LEU A 226 -1.74 -18.64 20.97
C LEU A 226 -1.00 -19.88 21.50
N PRO A 227 -0.03 -20.44 20.73
CA PRO A 227 0.76 -21.56 21.20
C PRO A 227 1.73 -21.12 22.30
N ALA A 228 2.11 -22.06 23.18
CA ALA A 228 3.17 -21.81 24.14
C ALA A 228 4.45 -21.42 23.39
N GLY A 229 5.16 -20.39 23.87
CA GLY A 229 6.35 -19.84 23.22
C GLY A 229 6.12 -18.63 22.35
N THR A 230 4.85 -18.30 22.05
CA THR A 230 4.50 -17.01 21.49
C THR A 230 5.02 -15.91 22.42
N VAL A 231 5.73 -14.95 21.84
CA VAL A 231 6.33 -13.85 22.58
C VAL A 231 5.30 -12.77 22.92
N ALA A 232 5.41 -12.22 24.12
CA ALA A 232 4.59 -11.13 24.64
C ALA A 232 5.49 -10.13 25.39
N TRP A 233 5.17 -8.85 25.33
CA TRP A 233 5.93 -7.80 26.02
C TRP A 233 5.04 -7.05 26.98
N ARG A 234 5.33 -7.14 28.27
CA ARG A 234 4.55 -6.49 29.33
C ARG A 234 4.69 -4.98 29.26
N ASP A 235 3.56 -4.28 29.14
CA ASP A 235 3.50 -2.83 29.07
C ASP A 235 3.08 -2.22 30.41
N VAL A 236 4.06 -2.10 31.32
CA VAL A 236 3.84 -1.51 32.66
C VAL A 236 3.39 -0.05 32.58
N ARG A 237 3.76 0.68 31.52
CA ARG A 237 3.32 2.08 31.35
C ARG A 237 1.83 2.14 31.04
N TRP A 238 1.33 1.20 30.24
CA TRP A 238 -0.08 1.11 29.93
C TRP A 238 -0.89 0.56 31.12
N GLU A 239 -0.37 -0.42 31.85
CA GLU A 239 -0.94 -0.91 33.12
C GLU A 239 -1.14 0.23 34.13
N LYS A 240 -0.18 1.14 34.29
CA LYS A 240 -0.33 2.28 35.21
C LYS A 240 -1.44 3.25 34.82
N LYS A 241 -1.78 3.33 33.52
CA LYS A 241 -2.85 4.20 33.01
C LYS A 241 -4.24 3.58 33.11
N HIS A 242 -4.33 2.27 33.28
CA HIS A 242 -5.59 1.52 33.27
C HIS A 242 -5.63 0.62 34.50
N ALA A 243 -6.61 0.83 35.41
CA ALA A 243 -6.72 0.07 36.65
C ALA A 243 -6.51 -1.44 36.42
N THR A 244 -5.32 -1.93 36.81
CA THR A 244 -4.85 -3.28 36.47
C THR A 244 -5.40 -4.29 37.49
N PRO A 245 -6.22 -5.26 37.08
CA PRO A 245 -6.71 -6.25 38.01
C PRO A 245 -5.58 -7.17 38.50
N LYS A 246 -5.68 -7.61 39.76
CA LYS A 246 -4.68 -8.51 40.36
C LYS A 246 -4.51 -9.77 39.50
N GLY A 247 -3.26 -10.11 39.20
CA GLY A 247 -2.93 -11.30 38.41
C GLY A 247 -3.08 -11.13 36.89
N TRP A 248 -3.30 -9.92 36.39
CA TRP A 248 -3.35 -9.61 34.96
C TRP A 248 -2.18 -8.72 34.55
N TYR A 249 -1.63 -8.96 33.37
CA TYR A 249 -0.65 -8.09 32.72
C TYR A 249 -1.23 -7.55 31.42
N CYS A 250 -0.96 -6.28 31.13
CA CYS A 250 -1.14 -5.77 29.78
C CYS A 250 0.10 -6.15 28.98
N VAL A 251 -0.10 -6.84 27.87
CA VAL A 251 0.97 -7.28 26.99
C VAL A 251 0.72 -6.82 25.57
N ARG A 252 1.82 -6.50 24.89
CA ARG A 252 1.86 -6.32 23.45
C ARG A 252 2.35 -7.62 22.82
N THR A 253 1.64 -8.12 21.82
CA THR A 253 2.03 -9.27 20.99
C THR A 253 2.25 -8.80 19.55
N ALA A 254 2.60 -9.70 18.63
CA ALA A 254 2.67 -9.33 17.22
C ALA A 254 1.30 -8.88 16.65
N GLY A 255 0.18 -9.40 17.19
CA GLY A 255 -1.16 -9.10 16.68
C GLY A 255 -1.86 -7.95 17.41
N ALA A 256 -1.92 -8.02 18.73
CA ALA A 256 -2.73 -7.12 19.55
C ALA A 256 -2.01 -6.70 20.83
N THR A 257 -2.44 -5.57 21.39
CA THR A 257 -2.13 -5.14 22.75
C THR A 257 -3.37 -5.38 23.62
N GLY A 258 -3.22 -6.10 24.73
CA GLY A 258 -4.35 -6.43 25.59
C GLY A 258 -3.96 -7.13 26.88
N TRP A 259 -4.96 -7.61 27.61
CA TRP A 259 -4.81 -8.21 28.92
C TRP A 259 -4.70 -9.72 28.84
N VAL A 260 -3.78 -10.27 29.64
CA VAL A 260 -3.58 -11.71 29.82
C VAL A 260 -3.38 -12.04 31.30
N ARG A 261 -3.75 -13.27 31.70
CA ARG A 261 -3.43 -13.75 33.05
C ARG A 261 -1.93 -13.90 33.20
N ALA A 262 -1.34 -13.32 34.24
CA ALA A 262 0.09 -13.41 34.51
C ALA A 262 0.57 -14.86 34.66
N SER A 263 -0.29 -15.78 35.12
CA SER A 263 0.00 -17.21 35.27
C SER A 263 0.22 -17.94 33.94
N THR A 264 -0.27 -17.42 32.81
CA THR A 264 -0.02 -18.00 31.47
C THR A 264 1.26 -17.48 30.84
N LEU A 265 2.05 -16.67 31.57
CA LEU A 265 3.29 -16.09 31.07
C LEU A 265 4.49 -16.58 31.88
N ARG A 266 5.64 -16.62 31.22
CA ARG A 266 6.93 -16.84 31.88
C ARG A 266 8.09 -16.23 31.11
N ARG A 267 9.25 -16.14 31.74
CA ARG A 267 10.42 -15.45 31.16
C ARG A 267 11.29 -16.32 30.27
N SER A 268 11.27 -17.65 30.44
CA SER A 268 12.04 -18.58 29.62
C SER A 268 11.27 -19.00 28.37
N GLN A 269 11.96 -19.13 27.23
CA GLN A 269 11.38 -19.57 25.96
C GLN A 269 11.12 -21.11 26.02
N PRO A 270 9.87 -21.60 25.87
CA PRO A 270 9.55 -23.05 25.90
C PRO A 270 10.00 -23.83 24.70
N ARG A 271 10.14 -23.16 23.56
CA ARG A 271 10.38 -23.84 22.31
C ARG A 271 11.86 -24.04 22.09
N THR A 272 12.19 -25.22 21.59
CA THR A 272 13.52 -25.52 21.09
C THR A 272 13.82 -24.62 19.90
N SER A 273 15.12 -24.41 19.64
CA SER A 273 15.61 -23.78 18.41
C SER A 273 16.21 -24.81 17.45
N THR A 274 15.72 -26.03 17.53
CA THR A 274 16.12 -27.16 16.68
C THR A 274 14.87 -27.90 16.25
N TRP A 275 14.86 -28.36 15.01
CA TRP A 275 13.76 -29.13 14.45
C TRP A 275 14.16 -30.60 14.31
N PRO A 276 13.48 -31.53 15.01
CA PRO A 276 13.80 -32.96 14.94
C PRO A 276 13.30 -33.67 13.67
N GLY A 277 12.84 -32.95 12.63
CA GLY A 277 12.44 -33.58 11.36
C GLY A 277 11.10 -34.33 11.37
N ARG A 278 10.20 -34.06 12.34
CA ARG A 278 8.96 -34.83 12.56
C ARG A 278 7.87 -34.67 11.49
N THR A 279 7.94 -33.63 10.68
CA THR A 279 6.90 -33.22 9.72
C THR A 279 7.56 -32.46 8.58
N THR A 280 7.06 -32.60 7.35
CA THR A 280 7.56 -31.88 6.18
C THR A 280 6.76 -30.60 5.93
N ALA A 281 7.32 -29.64 5.19
CA ALA A 281 6.59 -28.42 4.83
C ALA A 281 5.33 -28.73 4.00
N ALA A 282 5.36 -29.76 3.15
CA ALA A 282 4.16 -30.22 2.42
C ALA A 282 3.05 -30.71 3.36
N GLN A 283 3.40 -31.44 4.42
CA GLN A 283 2.45 -31.84 5.46
C GLN A 283 1.93 -30.62 6.24
N ILE A 284 2.79 -29.64 6.56
CA ILE A 284 2.38 -28.38 7.19
C ILE A 284 1.34 -27.63 6.34
N ARG A 285 1.53 -27.51 5.02
CA ARG A 285 0.59 -26.83 4.11
C ARG A 285 -0.80 -27.49 4.07
N LYS A 286 -0.90 -28.78 4.36
CA LYS A 286 -2.18 -29.52 4.44
C LYS A 286 -2.90 -29.29 5.77
N MET A 287 -2.22 -28.77 6.80
CA MET A 287 -2.85 -28.45 8.08
C MET A 287 -3.68 -27.17 7.97
N ALA A 288 -4.65 -27.03 8.88
CA ALA A 288 -5.52 -25.87 8.94
C ALA A 288 -4.70 -24.59 9.18
N ASN A 289 -4.86 -23.61 8.28
CA ASN A 289 -4.16 -22.35 8.31
C ASN A 289 -4.44 -21.58 9.62
N GLY A 290 -3.37 -21.22 10.34
CA GLY A 290 -3.43 -20.51 11.61
C GLY A 290 -3.71 -21.41 12.82
N ARG A 291 -3.74 -22.75 12.66
CA ARG A 291 -3.99 -23.73 13.73
C ARG A 291 -2.95 -24.84 13.74
N LEU A 292 -1.66 -24.48 13.67
CA LEU A 292 -0.60 -25.47 13.68
C LEU A 292 -0.44 -26.04 15.08
N PRO A 293 -0.37 -27.37 15.22
CA PRO A 293 0.04 -27.98 16.48
C PRO A 293 1.37 -27.39 16.91
N SER A 294 1.43 -27.00 18.17
CA SER A 294 2.60 -26.28 18.66
C SER A 294 3.88 -27.11 18.63
N ALA A 295 3.76 -28.44 18.61
CA ALA A 295 4.87 -29.38 18.36
C ALA A 295 5.57 -29.16 17.00
N ASN A 296 4.92 -28.52 16.03
CA ASN A 296 5.47 -28.16 14.73
C ASN A 296 6.11 -26.77 14.69
N LEU A 297 6.08 -26.03 15.81
CA LEU A 297 6.62 -24.68 15.93
C LEU A 297 7.90 -24.70 16.76
N VAL A 298 8.91 -24.00 16.27
CA VAL A 298 10.23 -23.84 16.89
C VAL A 298 10.57 -22.36 17.01
N ALA A 299 11.40 -22.00 17.98
CA ALA A 299 11.85 -20.61 18.18
C ALA A 299 13.07 -20.30 17.31
N ILE A 300 13.07 -19.14 16.66
CA ILE A 300 14.24 -18.63 15.93
C ILE A 300 15.29 -18.17 16.95
N SER A 301 16.50 -18.74 16.91
CA SER A 301 17.50 -18.58 17.97
C SER A 301 18.15 -17.20 18.01
N TRP A 302 18.50 -16.64 16.84
CA TRP A 302 19.19 -15.35 16.75
C TRP A 302 18.25 -14.16 16.86
N ASP A 303 16.95 -14.38 16.67
CA ASP A 303 15.94 -13.36 16.80
C ASP A 303 15.75 -13.02 18.29
N PRO A 304 15.92 -11.75 18.70
CA PRO A 304 15.63 -11.37 20.07
C PRO A 304 14.14 -11.54 20.42
N GLY A 305 13.22 -11.50 19.46
CA GLY A 305 11.82 -11.86 19.71
C GLY A 305 11.61 -13.35 20.02
N ARG A 306 12.56 -14.21 19.63
CA ARG A 306 12.41 -15.68 19.61
C ARG A 306 11.09 -16.08 18.94
N ASN A 307 10.75 -15.40 17.85
CA ASN A 307 9.53 -15.65 17.09
C ASN A 307 9.42 -17.12 16.67
N LEU A 308 8.19 -17.62 16.60
CA LEU A 308 7.90 -19.00 16.28
C LEU A 308 7.75 -19.19 14.77
N ILE A 309 8.38 -20.22 14.23
CA ILE A 309 8.33 -20.60 12.82
C ILE A 309 7.99 -22.09 12.71
N ALA A 310 7.44 -22.54 11.58
CA ALA A 310 7.28 -23.96 11.34
C ALA A 310 8.66 -24.63 11.23
N GLY A 311 8.81 -25.75 11.95
CA GLY A 311 10.07 -26.50 12.08
C GLY A 311 10.85 -26.73 10.79
N PRO A 312 10.21 -27.21 9.70
CA PRO A 312 10.89 -27.49 8.43
C PRO A 312 11.61 -26.29 7.82
N ALA A 313 11.09 -25.08 8.03
CA ALA A 313 11.67 -23.87 7.46
C ALA A 313 12.87 -23.34 8.25
N LEU A 314 13.08 -23.79 9.49
CA LEU A 314 14.10 -23.23 10.39
C LEU A 314 15.53 -23.47 9.88
N SER A 315 15.85 -24.68 9.39
CA SER A 315 17.21 -25.01 8.96
C SER A 315 17.65 -24.12 7.80
N ASP A 316 16.80 -24.03 6.78
CA ASP A 316 17.02 -23.21 5.60
C ASP A 316 17.07 -21.70 5.92
N LEU A 317 16.21 -21.22 6.83
CA LEU A 317 16.30 -19.84 7.32
C LEU A 317 17.60 -19.57 8.10
N THR A 318 18.09 -20.54 8.87
CA THR A 318 19.35 -20.45 9.61
C THR A 318 20.53 -20.33 8.66
N GLN A 319 20.53 -21.10 7.56
CA GLN A 319 21.55 -21.01 6.52
C GLN A 319 21.49 -19.66 5.79
N LEU A 320 20.30 -19.17 5.46
CA LEU A 320 20.11 -17.84 4.87
C LEU A 320 20.63 -16.74 5.81
N ASN A 321 20.34 -16.83 7.11
CA ASN A 321 20.85 -15.90 8.12
C ASN A 321 22.38 -15.95 8.22
N ALA A 322 23.00 -17.14 8.18
CA ALA A 322 24.44 -17.27 8.21
C ALA A 322 25.10 -16.59 7.00
N ALA A 323 24.56 -16.79 5.79
CA ALA A 323 25.02 -16.11 4.58
C ALA A 323 24.84 -14.59 4.66
N PHE A 324 23.69 -14.13 5.17
CA PHE A 324 23.42 -12.71 5.38
C PHE A 324 24.40 -12.08 6.39
N LYS A 325 24.64 -12.76 7.51
CA LYS A 325 25.60 -12.32 8.53
C LYS A 325 27.02 -12.25 8.00
N LYS A 326 27.43 -13.22 7.17
CA LYS A 326 28.72 -13.18 6.48
C LYS A 326 28.85 -11.95 5.57
N LYS A 327 27.77 -11.54 4.89
CA LYS A 327 27.78 -10.38 3.98
C LYS A 327 27.74 -9.04 4.71
N PHE A 328 26.93 -8.92 5.75
CA PHE A 328 26.58 -7.63 6.37
C PHE A 328 27.06 -7.47 7.82
N GLY A 329 27.75 -8.47 8.39
CA GLY A 329 28.25 -8.44 9.76
C GLY A 329 27.18 -8.53 10.85
N ARG A 330 25.91 -8.78 10.48
CA ARG A 330 24.76 -8.80 11.41
C ARG A 330 23.75 -9.86 11.02
N ASN A 331 22.98 -10.35 12.00
CA ASN A 331 21.89 -11.28 11.72
C ASN A 331 20.74 -10.60 10.97
N LEU A 332 19.98 -11.40 10.22
CA LEU A 332 18.66 -11.06 9.71
C LEU A 332 17.76 -10.65 10.86
N GLN A 333 17.13 -9.50 10.68
CA GLN A 333 16.09 -9.02 11.58
C GLN A 333 14.77 -9.69 11.19
N ILE A 334 13.97 -10.09 12.17
CA ILE A 334 12.68 -10.76 11.92
C ILE A 334 11.57 -9.83 12.42
N ASP A 335 10.55 -9.58 11.60
CA ASP A 335 9.33 -8.86 12.02
C ASP A 335 8.21 -9.83 12.36
N LEU A 336 7.87 -10.72 11.42
CA LEU A 336 6.73 -11.63 11.61
C LEU A 336 6.98 -12.99 10.99
N THR A 337 6.45 -14.03 11.63
CA THR A 337 6.52 -15.42 11.16
C THR A 337 5.15 -16.10 11.28
N TYR A 338 4.91 -16.93 12.29
CA TYR A 338 3.65 -17.65 12.46
C TYR A 338 2.53 -16.74 12.97
N ARG A 339 1.36 -16.82 12.33
CA ARG A 339 0.16 -16.04 12.69
C ARG A 339 -1.04 -16.97 12.95
N THR A 340 -1.54 -16.99 14.18
CA THR A 340 -2.69 -17.84 14.57
C THR A 340 -3.97 -17.41 13.87
N ARG A 341 -4.95 -18.31 13.82
CA ARG A 341 -6.27 -18.05 13.26
C ARG A 341 -6.95 -16.88 13.96
N GLY A 342 -6.93 -16.84 15.30
CA GLY A 342 -7.48 -15.72 16.07
C GLY A 342 -6.77 -14.40 15.78
N THR A 343 -5.44 -14.42 15.56
CA THR A 343 -4.70 -13.23 15.14
C THR A 343 -5.11 -12.75 13.75
N GLN A 344 -5.35 -13.66 12.81
CA GLN A 344 -5.84 -13.30 11.47
C GLN A 344 -7.24 -12.67 11.54
N GLU A 345 -8.15 -13.21 12.34
CA GLU A 345 -9.51 -12.68 12.52
C GLU A 345 -9.49 -11.28 13.12
N TYR A 346 -8.66 -11.07 14.15
CA TYR A 346 -8.42 -9.74 14.71
C TYR A 346 -7.92 -8.77 13.66
N LEU A 347 -6.80 -9.07 12.98
CA LEU A 347 -6.22 -8.16 11.99
C LEU A 347 -7.16 -7.88 10.83
N TYR A 348 -7.95 -8.88 10.41
CA TYR A 348 -8.94 -8.70 9.35
C TYR A 348 -10.07 -7.76 9.76
N ARG A 349 -10.55 -7.85 11.00
CA ARG A 349 -11.54 -6.92 11.54
C ARG A 349 -10.98 -5.51 11.68
N GLU A 350 -9.75 -5.37 12.19
CA GLU A 350 -9.15 -4.06 12.47
C GLU A 350 -8.65 -3.33 11.20
N LEU A 351 -8.10 -4.07 10.23
CA LEU A 351 -7.46 -3.50 9.04
C LEU A 351 -8.31 -3.64 7.78
N GLY A 352 -9.31 -4.52 7.80
CA GLY A 352 -10.20 -4.78 6.68
C GLY A 352 -9.58 -5.60 5.53
N PRO A 353 -10.41 -5.98 4.54
CA PRO A 353 -10.04 -6.89 3.44
C PRO A 353 -9.00 -6.35 2.46
N MET A 354 -8.73 -5.05 2.50
CA MET A 354 -7.76 -4.40 1.61
C MET A 354 -6.32 -4.51 2.11
N ILE A 355 -6.13 -4.82 3.39
CA ILE A 355 -4.81 -4.86 4.05
C ILE A 355 -4.54 -6.26 4.60
N ALA A 356 -5.54 -6.88 5.23
CA ALA A 356 -5.39 -8.21 5.82
C ALA A 356 -5.94 -9.28 4.89
N ALA A 357 -5.20 -10.38 4.75
CA ALA A 357 -5.72 -11.58 4.11
C ALA A 357 -6.97 -12.10 4.84
N LYS A 358 -7.92 -12.66 4.06
CA LYS A 358 -9.08 -13.35 4.65
C LYS A 358 -8.58 -14.38 5.66
N PRO A 359 -9.17 -14.43 6.87
CA PRO A 359 -8.72 -15.40 7.85
C PRO A 359 -8.75 -16.82 7.27
N GLY A 360 -7.68 -17.57 7.51
CA GLY A 360 -7.48 -18.93 6.98
C GLY A 360 -6.76 -18.98 5.63
N THR A 361 -6.40 -17.84 5.05
CA THR A 361 -5.67 -17.79 3.76
C THR A 361 -4.33 -17.05 3.86
N SER A 362 -3.93 -16.61 5.06
CA SER A 362 -2.67 -15.90 5.26
C SER A 362 -1.49 -16.87 5.17
N ASN A 363 -0.46 -16.59 4.38
CA ASN A 363 0.71 -17.48 4.28
C ASN A 363 1.46 -17.66 5.63
N HIS A 364 1.43 -16.63 6.48
CA HIS A 364 1.90 -16.72 7.88
C HIS A 364 1.18 -17.76 8.73
N GLY A 365 -0.04 -18.17 8.37
CA GLY A 365 -0.83 -19.17 9.08
C GLY A 365 -0.25 -20.58 9.01
N TRP A 366 0.69 -20.85 8.10
CA TRP A 366 1.45 -22.09 8.08
C TRP A 366 2.84 -21.95 8.72
N GLY A 367 3.21 -20.76 9.21
CA GLY A 367 4.55 -20.52 9.75
C GLY A 367 5.66 -20.75 8.71
N LEU A 368 5.31 -20.72 7.42
CA LEU A 368 6.17 -20.87 6.26
C LEU A 368 6.36 -19.55 5.51
N ALA A 369 5.93 -18.44 6.10
CA ALA A 369 6.18 -17.09 5.59
C ALA A 369 6.95 -16.29 6.64
N ILE A 370 7.76 -15.36 6.17
CA ILE A 370 8.52 -14.43 6.99
C ILE A 370 8.38 -13.02 6.45
N ASP A 371 8.13 -12.09 7.35
CA ASP A 371 8.26 -10.66 7.09
C ASP A 371 9.56 -10.18 7.74
N PHE A 372 10.35 -9.49 6.94
CA PHE A 372 11.44 -8.65 7.42
C PHE A 372 10.91 -7.28 7.85
N PRO A 373 11.68 -6.48 8.60
CA PRO A 373 11.27 -5.14 8.97
C PRO A 373 10.89 -4.27 7.78
N GLU A 374 9.87 -3.44 7.91
CA GLU A 374 9.50 -2.42 6.91
C GLU A 374 10.45 -1.20 6.93
N THR A 375 11.76 -1.46 6.92
CA THR A 375 12.81 -0.42 6.86
C THR A 375 13.31 -0.23 5.43
N ARG A 376 14.10 0.82 5.24
CA ARG A 376 14.72 1.24 3.99
C ARG A 376 15.56 0.13 3.39
N ASP A 377 16.33 -0.58 4.21
CA ASP A 377 17.23 -1.60 3.71
C ASP A 377 16.47 -2.87 3.28
N TYR A 378 15.31 -3.16 3.87
CA TYR A 378 14.42 -4.26 3.50
C TYR A 378 13.28 -3.86 2.54
N GLY A 379 13.12 -2.57 2.25
CA GLY A 379 12.15 -2.04 1.29
C GLY A 379 12.59 -2.22 -0.16
N PHE A 380 11.70 -1.95 -1.12
CA PHE A 380 12.04 -2.05 -2.55
C PHE A 380 13.25 -1.19 -2.91
N GLY A 381 14.25 -1.82 -3.54
CA GLY A 381 15.53 -1.19 -3.90
C GLY A 381 16.50 -1.03 -2.71
N GLY A 382 16.12 -1.47 -1.51
CA GLY A 382 16.98 -1.50 -0.33
C GLY A 382 18.08 -2.54 -0.42
N THR A 383 19.19 -2.29 0.26
CA THR A 383 20.38 -3.15 0.22
C THR A 383 20.10 -4.58 0.65
N TYR A 384 19.36 -4.78 1.75
CA TYR A 384 19.01 -6.10 2.26
C TYR A 384 17.96 -6.78 1.39
N TYR A 385 16.96 -6.04 0.90
CA TYR A 385 15.96 -6.55 -0.04
C TYR A 385 16.61 -7.09 -1.32
N LEU A 386 17.47 -6.30 -1.97
CA LEU A 386 18.12 -6.69 -3.21
C LEU A 386 18.99 -7.93 -3.02
N TRP A 387 19.71 -7.99 -1.89
CA TRP A 387 20.49 -9.18 -1.54
C TRP A 387 19.59 -10.40 -1.29
N LEU A 388 18.55 -10.25 -0.47
CA LEU A 388 17.60 -11.33 -0.19
C LEU A 388 16.96 -11.84 -1.48
N LYS A 389 16.51 -10.95 -2.36
CA LYS A 389 15.93 -11.33 -3.66
C LYS A 389 16.90 -12.15 -4.54
N ALA A 390 18.19 -11.83 -4.49
CA ALA A 390 19.20 -12.55 -5.25
C ALA A 390 19.60 -13.91 -4.63
N HIS A 391 19.52 -14.04 -3.30
CA HIS A 391 20.12 -15.16 -2.56
C HIS A 391 19.13 -16.06 -1.83
N SER A 392 17.92 -15.61 -1.51
CA SER A 392 16.98 -16.36 -0.66
C SER A 392 16.54 -17.68 -1.30
N LYS A 393 16.41 -17.71 -2.63
CA LYS A 393 15.88 -18.87 -3.37
C LYS A 393 16.76 -20.10 -3.24
N SER A 394 18.09 -19.95 -3.21
CA SER A 394 19.02 -21.07 -2.97
C SER A 394 18.92 -21.63 -1.55
N HIS A 395 18.28 -20.90 -0.64
CA HIS A 395 17.96 -21.33 0.72
C HIS A 395 16.47 -21.66 0.89
N GLY A 396 15.73 -21.94 -0.19
CA GLY A 396 14.33 -22.37 -0.10
C GLY A 396 13.33 -21.26 0.25
N TRP A 397 13.75 -19.99 0.22
CA TRP A 397 12.90 -18.83 0.48
C TRP A 397 12.71 -18.00 -0.79
N VAL A 398 11.49 -17.60 -1.14
CA VAL A 398 11.23 -16.86 -2.37
C VAL A 398 10.41 -15.60 -2.12
N HIS A 399 10.76 -14.54 -2.85
CA HIS A 399 9.91 -13.37 -3.03
C HIS A 399 9.13 -13.55 -4.34
N HIS A 400 7.84 -13.85 -4.23
CA HIS A 400 7.00 -14.13 -5.40
C HIS A 400 6.72 -12.87 -6.23
N LYS A 401 6.46 -13.06 -7.53
CA LYS A 401 6.11 -11.97 -8.47
C LYS A 401 4.93 -11.12 -8.00
N ILE A 402 3.98 -11.71 -7.27
CA ILE A 402 2.82 -10.99 -6.72
C ILE A 402 3.20 -9.96 -5.66
N TYR A 403 4.37 -10.07 -5.03
CA TYR A 403 4.88 -9.12 -4.03
C TYR A 403 5.81 -8.07 -4.62
N GLU A 404 6.08 -8.12 -5.93
CA GLU A 404 6.99 -7.18 -6.58
C GLU A 404 6.42 -5.76 -6.63
N GLN A 405 7.34 -4.80 -6.74
CA GLN A 405 6.99 -3.39 -6.86
C GLN A 405 6.05 -3.15 -8.04
N GLY A 406 4.91 -2.49 -7.78
CA GLY A 406 3.88 -2.22 -8.77
C GLY A 406 2.72 -3.22 -8.78
N SER A 407 2.83 -4.33 -8.04
CA SER A 407 1.68 -5.18 -7.73
C SER A 407 0.73 -4.51 -6.75
N ARG A 408 -0.56 -4.92 -6.77
CA ARG A 408 -1.54 -4.54 -5.74
C ARG A 408 -1.23 -5.15 -4.37
N TYR A 409 -0.38 -6.16 -4.31
CA TYR A 409 0.11 -6.84 -3.11
C TYR A 409 1.61 -6.60 -2.88
N ALA A 410 2.14 -5.46 -3.34
CA ALA A 410 3.57 -5.21 -3.27
C ALA A 410 4.07 -5.14 -1.81
N GLU A 411 4.91 -6.10 -1.41
CA GLU A 411 5.42 -6.29 -0.04
C GLU A 411 6.89 -6.71 -0.08
N ALA A 412 7.82 -5.76 -0.20
CA ALA A 412 9.25 -6.03 -0.36
C ALA A 412 9.85 -6.93 0.74
N TRP A 413 9.27 -6.85 1.94
CA TRP A 413 9.70 -7.56 3.13
C TRP A 413 9.21 -9.02 3.21
N HIS A 414 8.25 -9.42 2.37
CA HIS A 414 7.59 -10.72 2.48
C HIS A 414 8.29 -11.82 1.65
N PHE A 415 8.62 -12.93 2.30
CA PHE A 415 9.25 -14.10 1.69
C PHE A 415 8.58 -15.40 2.16
N GLU A 416 8.44 -16.36 1.25
CA GLU A 416 7.78 -17.64 1.50
C GLU A 416 8.73 -18.83 1.34
N TYR A 417 8.57 -19.82 2.21
CA TYR A 417 9.32 -21.06 2.17
C TYR A 417 8.70 -22.05 1.18
N ILE A 418 9.49 -22.57 0.24
CA ILE A 418 8.99 -23.34 -0.90
C ILE A 418 9.46 -24.80 -0.98
N ARG A 419 10.37 -25.22 -0.11
CA ARG A 419 10.82 -26.62 -0.07
C ARG A 419 9.87 -27.50 0.73
#